data_AF-A0A2S2PMM1-F1
#
_entry.id   AF-A0A2S2PMM1-F1
#
_cell.length_a   1.000
_cell.length_b   1.000
_cell.length_c   1.000
_cell.angle_alpha   90.00
_cell.angle_beta   90.00
_cell.angle_gamma   90.00
#
_symmetry.space_group_name_H-M   'P 1'
#
loop_
_entity.id
_entity.type
_entity.pdbx_description
1 polymer ?
#
loop_
_entity_poly.entity_id
_entity_poly.type
_entity_poly.pdbx_seq_one_letter_code
_entity_poly.pdbx_strand_id
1 'polypeptide(L)'
;HGSKIDHHRTVIENCEVGYHMAYPKSFRFCQENGKWTSTVENLCLKMCPPLISDSLDIKCSLNGNYADCSKLSVYDTKAIPSCKPTHILPNGQEETPIELRCQSNGIWNNQLYRCIPYCGRVFKNST
;
A
#
# COMPACT_ATOMS: atom_id res chain seq x y z
N HIS A 1 16.05 28.97 -2.35
CA HIS A 1 15.63 29.84 -3.47
C HIS A 1 14.14 29.63 -3.67
N GLY A 2 13.34 30.69 -3.75
CA GLY A 2 11.89 30.60 -4.01
C GLY A 2 11.51 31.50 -5.17
N SER A 3 10.48 31.12 -5.93
CA SER A 3 9.94 31.92 -7.03
C SER A 3 8.73 32.71 -6.55
N LYS A 4 8.61 33.98 -6.98
CA LYS A 4 7.42 34.79 -6.70
C LYS A 4 6.24 34.25 -7.50
N ILE A 5 5.09 34.10 -6.86
CA ILE A 5 3.85 33.65 -7.49
C ILE A 5 2.81 34.76 -7.36
N ASP A 6 2.13 35.07 -8.48
CA ASP A 6 1.09 36.09 -8.52
C ASP A 6 -0.16 35.65 -7.75
N HIS A 7 -0.96 36.63 -7.33
CA HIS A 7 -2.28 36.38 -6.75
C HIS A 7 -3.19 35.61 -7.72
N HIS A 8 -4.16 34.88 -7.18
CA HIS A 8 -5.12 34.06 -7.92
C HIS A 8 -4.49 32.93 -8.76
N ARG A 9 -3.25 32.55 -8.45
CA ARG A 9 -2.59 31.41 -9.08
C ARG A 9 -2.81 30.14 -8.27
N THR A 10 -2.98 29.05 -9.01
CA THR A 10 -3.04 27.70 -8.48
C THR A 10 -1.72 26.98 -8.76
N VAL A 11 -1.17 26.35 -7.74
CA VAL A 11 0.04 25.52 -7.84
C VAL A 11 -0.34 24.09 -7.55
N ILE A 12 0.12 23.16 -8.40
CA ILE A 12 -0.04 21.73 -8.16
C ILE A 12 1.06 21.30 -7.19
N GLU A 13 0.66 20.65 -6.10
CA GLU A 13 1.61 20.12 -5.14
C GLU A 13 2.09 18.74 -5.57
N ASN A 14 3.38 18.48 -5.39
CA ASN A 14 3.98 17.17 -5.55
C ASN A 14 4.65 16.77 -4.23
N CYS A 15 4.70 15.46 -3.97
CA CYS A 15 5.36 14.93 -2.78
C CYS A 15 6.85 14.75 -3.01
N GLU A 16 7.61 14.88 -1.93
CA GLU A 16 9.03 14.53 -1.92
C GLU A 16 9.24 13.04 -2.22
N VAL A 17 10.44 12.67 -2.65
CA VAL A 17 10.80 11.28 -2.94
C VAL A 17 10.57 10.42 -1.69
N GLY A 18 9.85 9.31 -1.86
CA GLY A 18 9.48 8.40 -0.77
C GLY A 18 8.18 8.76 -0.04
N TYR A 19 7.52 9.85 -0.43
CA TYR A 19 6.16 10.19 -0.02
C TYR A 19 5.22 10.13 -1.23
N HIS A 20 3.96 9.82 -0.97
CA HIS A 20 2.94 9.62 -1.99
C HIS A 20 1.69 10.45 -1.66
N MET A 21 1.01 10.92 -2.70
CA MET A 21 -0.21 11.68 -2.53
C MET A 21 -1.32 10.78 -2.01
N ALA A 22 -1.94 11.15 -0.89
CA ALA A 22 -3.10 10.46 -0.35
C ALA A 22 -4.35 10.61 -1.25
N TYR A 23 -4.37 11.67 -2.07
CA TYR A 23 -5.50 12.02 -2.94
C TYR A 23 -5.03 12.23 -4.39
N PRO A 24 -5.90 12.00 -5.39
CA PRO A 24 -5.51 12.06 -6.81
C PRO A 24 -5.04 13.43 -7.28
N LYS A 25 -5.46 14.50 -6.61
CA LYS A 25 -5.13 15.90 -6.94
C LYS A 25 -5.03 16.71 -5.64
N SER A 26 -3.95 17.45 -5.49
CA SER A 26 -3.88 18.57 -4.54
C SER A 26 -3.28 19.78 -5.20
N PHE A 27 -3.87 20.91 -4.86
CA PHE A 27 -3.43 22.20 -5.34
C PHE A 27 -3.56 23.22 -4.23
N ARG A 28 -2.65 24.20 -4.24
CA ARG A 28 -2.78 25.39 -3.40
C ARG A 28 -3.15 26.58 -4.23
N PHE A 29 -4.02 27.41 -3.67
CA PHE A 29 -4.46 28.65 -4.26
C PHE A 29 -3.87 29.85 -3.51
N CYS A 30 -3.24 30.77 -4.22
CA CYS A 30 -2.71 32.02 -3.66
C CYS A 30 -3.81 33.07 -3.60
N GLN A 31 -4.25 33.42 -2.40
CA GLN A 31 -5.29 34.44 -2.17
C GLN A 31 -4.76 35.87 -2.42
N GLU A 32 -5.68 36.84 -2.53
CA GLU A 32 -5.36 38.26 -2.61
C GLU A 32 -4.54 38.77 -1.42
N ASN A 33 -4.79 38.25 -0.23
CA ASN A 33 -4.05 38.60 0.99
C ASN A 33 -2.64 37.96 1.05
N GLY A 34 -2.21 37.26 -0.01
CA GLY A 34 -0.92 36.58 -0.08
C GLY A 34 -0.82 35.28 0.71
N LYS A 35 -1.92 34.78 1.28
CA LYS A 35 -1.97 33.49 1.98
C LYS A 35 -2.34 32.36 1.04
N TRP A 36 -1.84 31.17 1.35
CA TRP A 36 -2.19 29.95 0.64
C TRP A 36 -3.43 29.30 1.24
N THR A 37 -4.34 28.84 0.39
CA THR A 37 -5.39 27.90 0.76
C THR A 37 -5.04 26.53 0.21
N SER A 38 -4.98 25.53 1.08
CA SER A 38 -4.94 24.12 0.69
C SER A 38 -6.32 23.52 0.88
N THR A 39 -6.71 22.63 -0.02
CA THR A 39 -7.96 21.85 0.11
C THR A 39 -7.79 20.64 1.02
N VAL A 40 -6.55 20.26 1.36
CA VAL A 40 -6.24 19.01 2.07
C VAL A 40 -5.13 19.23 3.09
N GLU A 41 -5.32 18.69 4.30
CA GLU A 41 -4.28 18.51 5.32
C GLU A 41 -3.58 17.15 5.13
N ASN A 42 -2.26 17.10 5.29
CA ASN A 42 -1.44 15.88 5.12
C ASN A 42 -1.54 15.24 3.72
N LEU A 43 -1.27 16.04 2.68
CA LEU A 43 -1.23 15.57 1.28
C LEU A 43 -0.31 14.37 1.06
N CYS A 44 0.87 14.42 1.68
CA CYS A 44 1.97 13.50 1.40
C CYS A 44 2.15 12.53 2.55
N LEU A 45 1.89 11.25 2.29
CA LEU A 45 2.00 10.17 3.26
C LEU A 45 3.07 9.18 2.83
N LYS A 46 3.77 8.58 3.80
CA LYS A 46 4.52 7.37 3.54
C LYS A 46 3.55 6.21 3.35
N MET A 47 3.77 5.42 2.32
CA MET A 47 2.94 4.26 1.99
C MET A 47 3.83 3.02 1.96
N CYS A 48 3.27 1.88 2.38
CA CYS A 48 4.00 0.63 2.35
C CYS A 48 4.16 0.12 0.91
N PRO A 49 5.30 -0.52 0.60
CA PRO A 49 5.56 -1.02 -0.74
C PRO A 49 4.56 -2.11 -1.13
N PRO A 50 4.32 -2.30 -2.44
CA PRO A 50 3.51 -3.41 -2.95
C PRO A 50 3.97 -4.77 -2.43
N LEU A 51 3.01 -5.65 -2.17
CA LEU A 51 3.27 -7.04 -1.79
C LEU A 51 3.05 -7.93 -3.01
N ILE A 52 4.14 -8.45 -3.57
CA ILE A 52 4.15 -9.31 -4.76
C ILE A 52 4.83 -10.62 -4.40
N SER A 53 4.21 -11.75 -4.74
CA SER A 53 4.76 -13.08 -4.49
C SER A 53 4.31 -14.09 -5.54
N ASP A 54 5.25 -14.91 -6.00
CA ASP A 54 4.96 -16.02 -6.90
C ASP A 54 4.37 -17.23 -6.18
N SER A 55 4.57 -17.32 -4.86
CA SER A 55 4.18 -18.49 -4.04
C SER A 55 2.99 -18.25 -3.10
N LEU A 56 2.62 -16.99 -2.88
CA LEU A 56 1.53 -16.60 -1.98
C LEU A 56 0.37 -15.94 -2.73
N ASP A 57 -0.84 -16.22 -2.29
CA ASP A 57 -2.01 -15.37 -2.52
C ASP A 57 -2.15 -14.41 -1.33
N ILE A 58 -2.20 -13.11 -1.61
CA ILE A 58 -2.19 -12.07 -0.57
C ILE A 58 -3.50 -11.29 -0.64
N LYS A 59 -4.25 -11.28 0.46
CA LYS A 59 -5.49 -10.51 0.57
C LYS A 59 -5.23 -9.26 1.38
N CYS A 60 -5.35 -8.09 0.75
CA CYS A 60 -5.24 -6.81 1.43
C CYS A 60 -6.61 -6.22 1.72
N SER A 61 -6.74 -5.59 2.87
CA SER A 61 -7.95 -4.87 3.25
C SER A 61 -7.63 -3.60 4.04
N LEU A 62 -8.44 -2.57 3.82
CA LEU A 62 -8.42 -1.34 4.58
C LEU A 62 -9.81 -1.12 5.18
N ASN A 63 -9.90 -1.06 6.52
CA ASN A 63 -11.18 -0.94 7.24
C ASN A 63 -12.21 -2.01 6.80
N GLY A 64 -11.74 -3.22 6.50
CA GLY A 64 -12.57 -4.35 6.04
C GLY A 64 -12.89 -4.36 4.54
N ASN A 65 -12.58 -3.30 3.80
CA ASN A 65 -12.79 -3.24 2.34
C ASN A 65 -11.58 -3.77 1.59
N TYR A 66 -11.81 -4.37 0.42
CA TYR A 66 -10.73 -4.85 -0.45
C TYR A 66 -9.76 -3.72 -0.80
N ALA A 67 -8.47 -4.02 -0.71
CA ALA A 67 -7.39 -3.18 -1.19
C ALA A 67 -6.49 -3.97 -2.15
N ASP A 68 -5.96 -3.27 -3.15
CA ASP A 68 -5.08 -3.86 -4.16
C ASP A 68 -3.65 -3.98 -3.63
N CYS A 69 -3.23 -5.20 -3.25
CA CYS A 69 -1.89 -5.48 -2.74
C CYS A 69 -0.75 -5.19 -3.73
N SER A 70 -1.06 -5.12 -5.03
CA SER A 70 -0.07 -4.87 -6.08
C SER A 70 0.34 -3.39 -6.17
N LYS A 71 -0.31 -2.54 -5.38
CA LYS A 71 -0.04 -1.10 -5.28
C LYS A 71 0.49 -0.73 -3.91
N LEU A 72 0.94 0.51 -3.81
CA LEU A 72 1.31 1.13 -2.54
C LEU A 72 0.10 1.09 -1.58
N SER A 73 0.37 0.71 -0.34
CA SER A 73 -0.67 0.57 0.69
C SER A 73 -0.60 1.72 1.69
N VAL A 74 -1.76 2.30 2.01
CA VAL A 74 -1.85 3.37 3.02
C VAL A 74 -1.70 2.81 4.44
N TYR A 75 -1.45 3.70 5.39
CA TYR A 75 -1.43 3.37 6.82
C TYR A 75 -2.65 2.52 7.23
N ASP A 76 -2.39 1.54 8.10
CA ASP A 76 -3.37 0.61 8.66
C ASP A 76 -3.97 -0.42 7.67
N THR A 77 -3.53 -0.42 6.40
CA THR A 77 -3.83 -1.52 5.49
C THR A 77 -3.32 -2.83 6.08
N LYS A 78 -4.19 -3.84 6.12
CA LYS A 78 -3.88 -5.20 6.56
C LYS A 78 -3.62 -6.09 5.34
N ALA A 79 -2.68 -7.00 5.44
CA ALA A 79 -2.44 -8.02 4.45
C ALA A 79 -2.36 -9.40 5.11
N ILE A 80 -3.13 -10.35 4.57
CA ILE A 80 -3.18 -11.73 5.02
C ILE A 80 -2.67 -12.60 3.85
N PRO A 81 -1.43 -13.11 3.92
CA PRO A 81 -0.89 -14.06 2.97
C PRO A 81 -1.36 -15.50 3.27
N SER A 82 -1.54 -16.28 2.21
CA SER A 82 -1.75 -17.74 2.23
C SER A 82 -0.94 -18.37 1.08
N CYS A 83 -0.47 -19.62 1.21
CA CYS A 83 0.17 -20.29 0.08
C CYS A 83 -0.81 -20.40 -1.09
N LYS A 84 -0.30 -20.22 -2.31
CA LYS A 84 -1.05 -20.56 -3.51
C LYS A 84 -1.42 -22.06 -3.47
N PRO A 85 -2.52 -22.48 -4.11
CA PRO A 85 -2.95 -23.87 -4.08
C PRO A 85 -1.90 -24.91 -4.53
N THR A 86 -0.94 -24.52 -5.36
CA THR A 86 0.16 -25.36 -5.85
C THR A 86 1.40 -25.34 -4.96
N HIS A 87 1.35 -24.63 -3.83
CA HIS A 87 2.46 -24.42 -2.93
C HIS A 87 2.07 -24.83 -1.50
N ILE A 88 3.06 -25.22 -0.71
CA ILE A 88 2.90 -25.54 0.70
C ILE A 88 4.00 -24.86 1.53
N LEU A 89 3.78 -24.77 2.84
CA LEU A 89 4.84 -24.37 3.75
C LEU A 89 6.01 -25.37 3.70
N PRO A 90 7.25 -24.88 3.86
CA PRO A 90 8.40 -25.75 4.09
C PRO A 90 8.10 -26.72 5.24
N ASN A 91 8.48 -27.99 5.07
CA ASN A 91 8.30 -29.05 6.07
C ASN A 91 6.85 -29.48 6.35
N GLY A 92 5.86 -29.04 5.55
CA GLY A 92 4.48 -29.51 5.66
C GLY A 92 3.76 -29.07 6.95
N GLN A 93 4.21 -27.98 7.57
CA GLN A 93 3.56 -27.38 8.72
C GLN A 93 2.18 -26.80 8.33
N GLU A 94 1.25 -26.76 9.28
CA GLU A 94 0.00 -26.03 9.09
C GLU A 94 0.26 -24.52 9.00
N GLU A 95 -0.48 -23.84 8.13
CA GLU A 95 -0.39 -22.39 7.99
C GLU A 95 -0.85 -21.69 9.24
N THR A 96 0.07 -21.01 9.92
CA THR A 96 -0.27 -20.02 10.93
C THR A 96 -0.56 -18.70 10.21
N PRO A 97 -1.80 -18.16 10.27
CA PRO A 97 -2.10 -16.89 9.63
C PRO A 97 -1.27 -15.79 10.27
N ILE A 98 -0.37 -15.19 9.50
CA ILE A 98 0.29 -13.95 9.90
C ILE A 98 -0.50 -12.77 9.36
N GLU A 99 -0.70 -11.73 10.17
CA GLU A 99 -1.26 -10.46 9.71
C GLU A 99 -0.12 -9.46 9.54
N LEU A 100 0.09 -8.98 8.32
CA LEU A 100 0.93 -7.82 8.05
C LEU A 100 0.08 -6.56 8.17
N ARG A 101 0.62 -5.50 8.75
CA ARG A 101 -0.01 -4.19 8.89
C ARG A 101 0.94 -3.09 8.45
N CYS A 102 0.44 -2.20 7.59
CA CYS A 102 1.18 -1.04 7.14
C CYS A 102 1.29 0.00 8.25
N GLN A 103 2.52 0.35 8.65
CA GLN A 103 2.78 1.32 9.72
C GLN A 103 2.86 2.75 9.16
N SER A 104 2.76 3.74 10.05
CA SER A 104 2.75 5.17 9.69
C SER A 104 4.07 5.66 9.06
N ASN A 105 5.15 4.90 9.25
CA ASN A 105 6.45 5.14 8.62
C ASN A 105 6.55 4.58 7.18
N GLY A 106 5.48 3.97 6.65
CA GLY A 106 5.45 3.34 5.32
C GLY A 106 6.17 2.00 5.25
N ILE A 107 6.28 1.28 6.38
CA ILE A 107 6.91 -0.04 6.44
C ILE A 107 5.89 -1.06 6.96
N TRP A 108 5.89 -2.26 6.38
CA TRP A 108 5.11 -3.38 6.90
C TRP A 108 5.72 -3.87 8.22
N ASN A 109 4.88 -4.10 9.23
CA ASN A 109 5.33 -4.56 10.55
C ASN A 109 5.94 -5.98 10.56
N ASN A 110 5.79 -6.73 9.48
CA ASN A 110 6.30 -8.08 9.31
C ASN A 110 6.61 -8.35 7.83
N GLN A 111 7.32 -9.44 7.55
CA GLN A 111 7.73 -9.86 6.21
C GLN A 111 6.88 -11.04 5.73
N LEU A 112 6.79 -11.18 4.41
CA LEU A 112 6.15 -12.34 3.79
C LEU A 112 7.02 -13.59 4.01
N TYR A 113 6.39 -14.70 4.38
CA TYR A 113 7.02 -16.01 4.31
C TYR A 113 7.03 -16.53 2.86
N ARG A 114 7.69 -17.66 2.62
CA ARG A 114 7.78 -18.28 1.30
C ARG A 114 7.22 -19.69 1.33
N CYS A 115 6.40 -20.02 0.34
CA CYS A 115 5.92 -21.37 0.12
C CYS A 115 6.75 -22.05 -0.97
N ILE A 116 6.88 -23.37 -0.90
CA ILE A 116 7.57 -24.17 -1.90
C ILE A 116 6.55 -24.87 -2.82
N PRO A 117 6.85 -25.03 -4.12
CA PRO A 117 5.99 -25.79 -5.02
C PRO A 117 5.79 -27.21 -4.51
N TYR A 118 4.54 -27.66 -4.48
CA TYR A 118 4.21 -29.04 -4.16
C TYR A 118 3.88 -29.79 -5.45
N CYS A 119 4.86 -30.53 -5.98
CA CYS A 119 4.72 -31.28 -7.22
C CYS A 119 4.15 -32.70 -6.97
N GLY A 120 3.43 -33.24 -7.96
CA GLY A 120 3.05 -34.67 -7.99
C GLY A 120 1.68 -35.05 -7.44
N ARG A 121 0.79 -34.11 -7.07
CA ARG A 121 -0.62 -34.42 -6.77
C ARG A 121 -1.59 -33.68 -7.69
N VAL A 122 -2.61 -34.40 -8.16
CA VAL A 122 -3.69 -33.88 -9.02
C VAL A 122 -4.53 -32.87 -8.24
N PHE A 123 -4.78 -31.71 -8.83
CA PHE A 123 -5.68 -30.69 -8.28
C PHE A 123 -7.09 -31.29 -8.15
N LYS A 124 -7.56 -31.52 -6.92
CA LYS A 124 -8.96 -31.89 -6.68
C LYS A 124 -9.72 -30.61 -6.35
N ASN A 125 -10.47 -30.09 -7.32
CA ASN A 125 -11.49 -29.08 -7.03
C ASN A 125 -12.52 -29.74 -6.12
N SER A 126 -12.65 -29.24 -4.89
CA SER A 126 -13.77 -29.58 -4.02
C SER A 126 -15.03 -28.97 -4.63
N THR A 127 -15.82 -29.82 -5.28
CA THR A 127 -17.22 -29.57 -5.67
C THR A 127 -18.10 -29.33 -4.47
#